data_AF-A0AAW2RVI6-F1
#
_entry.id   AF-A0AAW2RVI6-F1
#
_cell.length_a   1.000
_cell.length_b   1.000
_cell.length_c   1.000
_cell.angle_alpha   90.00
_cell.angle_beta   90.00
_cell.angle_gamma   90.00
#
_symmetry.space_group_name_H-M   'P 1'
#
loop_
_entity.id
_entity.type
_entity.pdbx_description
1 polymer ?
#
loop_
_entity_poly.entity_id
_entity_poly.type
_entity_poly.pdbx_seq_one_letter_code
_entity_poly.pdbx_strand_id
1 'polypeptide(L)'
;MLNHLRFYLPEVYPKLDKVLFLDDDIVVQKDLTPLWSVNLQGMVNGAVETCKESFHRFDKYLNFSNPKISENFDPNACGWAFGMNIFDLREWRNATLLESIIIGKTWYETI
;
A
#
# COMPACT_ATOMS: atom_id res chain seq x y z
N MET A 1 -9.39 8.66 -12.33
CA MET A 1 -8.37 8.47 -13.40
C MET A 1 -6.96 8.69 -12.90
N LEU A 2 -6.67 9.74 -12.11
CA LEU A 2 -5.34 10.01 -11.53
C LEU A 2 -4.80 8.91 -10.59
N ASN A 3 -5.67 8.17 -9.88
CA ASN A 3 -5.27 7.11 -8.96
C ASN A 3 -4.46 5.98 -9.60
N HIS A 4 -4.59 5.76 -10.92
CA HIS A 4 -3.85 4.72 -11.63
C HIS A 4 -2.44 5.18 -12.06
N LEU A 5 -2.10 6.47 -11.95
CA LEU A 5 -0.75 6.96 -12.26
C LEU A 5 0.32 6.32 -11.39
N ARG A 6 -0.07 5.83 -10.21
CA ARG A 6 0.84 5.16 -9.28
C ARG A 6 1.50 3.91 -9.88
N PHE A 7 0.83 3.24 -10.81
CA PHE A 7 1.40 2.11 -11.52
C PHE A 7 2.52 2.49 -12.49
N TYR A 8 2.59 3.77 -12.87
CA TYR A 8 3.58 4.30 -13.81
C TYR A 8 4.68 5.12 -13.11
N LEU A 9 4.75 5.09 -11.77
CA LEU A 9 5.79 5.81 -11.02
C LEU A 9 7.21 5.44 -11.47
N PRO A 10 7.55 4.17 -11.75
CA PRO A 10 8.86 3.81 -12.28
C PRO A 10 9.21 4.49 -13.61
N GLU A 11 8.23 4.66 -14.49
CA GLU A 11 8.39 5.25 -15.83
C GLU A 11 8.44 6.77 -15.76
N VAL A 12 7.63 7.39 -14.89
CA VAL A 12 7.61 8.84 -14.69
C VAL A 12 8.88 9.31 -13.96
N TYR A 13 9.36 8.52 -13.00
CA TYR A 13 10.53 8.84 -12.16
C TYR A 13 11.62 7.77 -12.23
N PRO A 14 12.23 7.51 -13.40
CA PRO A 14 13.15 6.39 -13.61
C PRO A 14 14.47 6.48 -12.84
N LYS A 15 14.80 7.68 -12.31
CA LYS A 15 16.03 7.95 -11.56
C LYS A 15 15.84 7.89 -10.05
N LEU A 16 14.60 7.76 -9.57
CA LEU A 16 14.32 7.66 -8.14
C LEU A 16 14.34 6.21 -7.69
N ASP A 17 14.84 6.00 -6.48
CA ASP A 17 14.88 4.69 -5.83
C ASP A 17 13.63 4.41 -5.00
N LYS A 18 13.12 5.44 -4.32
CA LYS A 18 11.89 5.37 -3.52
C LYS A 18 11.06 6.63 -3.70
N VAL A 19 9.75 6.50 -3.52
CA VAL A 19 8.80 7.63 -3.50
C VAL A 19 7.85 7.45 -2.32
N LEU A 20 7.70 8.51 -1.51
CA LEU A 20 6.59 8.63 -0.58
C LEU A 20 5.44 9.33 -1.31
N PHE A 21 4.31 8.65 -1.44
CA PHE A 21 3.09 9.15 -2.04
C PHE A 21 2.08 9.48 -0.95
N LEU A 22 1.62 10.74 -0.91
CA LEU A 22 0.59 11.25 -0.01
C LEU A 22 -0.55 11.80 -0.87
N ASP A 23 -1.80 11.49 -0.51
CA ASP A 23 -2.96 12.16 -1.11
C ASP A 23 -3.02 13.64 -0.70
N ASP A 24 -3.78 14.43 -1.45
CA ASP A 24 -3.89 15.88 -1.30
C ASP A 24 -4.67 16.32 -0.05
N ASP A 25 -5.39 15.39 0.59
CA ASP A 25 -6.16 15.60 1.81
C ASP A 25 -5.44 15.16 3.11
N ILE A 26 -4.13 14.89 3.03
CA ILE A 26 -3.31 14.45 4.18
C ILE A 26 -2.81 15.65 5.01
N VAL A 27 -2.84 15.48 6.34
CA VAL A 27 -2.18 16.38 7.32
C VAL A 27 -0.98 15.68 7.94
N VAL A 28 0.21 16.27 7.79
CA VAL A 28 1.46 15.75 8.37
C VAL A 28 1.71 16.41 9.73
N GLN A 29 1.76 15.60 10.79
CA GLN A 29 1.91 16.08 12.17
C GLN A 29 3.27 15.73 12.80
N LYS A 30 4.06 14.87 12.15
CA LYS A 30 5.35 14.38 12.63
C LYS A 30 6.36 14.34 11.48
N ASP A 31 7.64 14.24 11.83
CA ASP A 31 8.71 14.01 10.86
C ASP A 31 8.50 12.67 10.13
N LEU A 32 8.54 12.71 8.80
CA LEU A 32 8.33 11.56 7.92
C LEU A 32 9.65 10.88 7.52
N THR A 33 10.80 11.48 7.87
CA THR A 33 12.13 10.94 7.55
C THR A 33 12.30 9.45 7.92
N PRO A 34 11.79 8.95 9.07
CA PRO A 34 11.92 7.54 9.43
C PRO A 34 11.35 6.55 8.39
N LEU A 35 10.42 6.97 7.54
CA LEU A 35 9.80 6.11 6.54
C LEU A 35 10.79 5.59 5.49
N TRP A 36 11.83 6.35 5.17
CA TRP A 36 12.84 5.94 4.20
C TRP A 36 13.62 4.70 4.67
N SER A 37 13.71 4.51 5.98
CA SER A 37 14.39 3.39 6.63
C SER A 37 13.51 2.15 6.81
N VAL A 38 12.22 2.21 6.45
CA VAL A 38 11.33 1.05 6.51
C VAL A 38 11.84 -0.03 5.54
N ASN A 39 12.06 -1.22 6.10
CA ASN A 39 12.35 -2.41 5.31
C ASN A 39 11.06 -2.96 4.69
N LEU A 40 10.98 -2.89 3.36
CA LEU A 40 9.86 -3.39 2.55
C LEU A 40 10.01 -4.86 2.15
N GLN A 41 10.99 -5.59 2.69
CA GLN A 41 11.17 -7.05 2.54
C GLN A 41 11.06 -7.56 1.08
N GLY A 42 11.55 -6.78 0.11
CA GLY A 42 11.49 -7.12 -1.32
C GLY A 42 10.14 -6.83 -2.00
N MET A 43 9.24 -6.11 -1.34
CA MET A 43 7.92 -5.74 -1.86
C MET A 43 7.93 -4.31 -2.39
N VAL A 44 7.10 -4.05 -3.41
CA VAL A 44 7.16 -2.76 -4.15
C VAL A 44 6.43 -1.62 -3.45
N ASN A 45 5.44 -1.92 -2.61
CA ASN A 45 4.62 -0.94 -1.90
C ASN A 45 4.53 -1.23 -0.40
N GLY A 46 4.88 -0.25 0.42
CA GLY A 46 4.51 -0.17 1.83
C GLY A 46 3.21 0.60 1.99
N ALA A 47 2.22 -0.05 2.62
CA ALA A 47 0.92 0.54 2.88
C ALA A 47 0.50 0.35 4.33
N VAL A 48 -0.46 1.16 4.73
CA VAL A 48 -1.06 1.13 6.07
C VAL A 48 -2.05 0.00 6.14
N GLU A 49 -1.94 -0.88 7.11
CA GLU A 49 -3.03 -1.82 7.36
C GLU A 49 -4.18 -1.14 8.12
N THR A 50 -5.42 -1.34 7.67
CA THR A 50 -6.61 -0.71 8.24
C THR A 50 -7.52 -1.74 8.95
N CYS A 51 -6.96 -2.51 9.89
CA CYS A 51 -7.75 -3.46 10.69
C CYS A 51 -8.43 -2.86 11.93
N LYS A 52 -8.09 -1.62 12.30
CA LYS A 52 -8.39 -1.04 13.63
C LYS A 52 -9.48 0.03 13.56
N GLU A 53 -10.12 0.22 14.71
CA GLU A 53 -11.06 1.30 15.06
C GLU A 53 -12.20 1.50 14.05
N SER A 54 -11.97 2.37 13.06
CA SER A 54 -12.98 2.88 12.12
C SER A 54 -13.02 2.10 10.81
N PHE A 55 -12.01 1.27 10.54
CA PHE A 55 -11.90 0.48 9.32
C PHE A 55 -12.23 -0.99 9.59
N HIS A 56 -12.88 -1.62 8.63
CA HIS A 56 -13.39 -2.98 8.76
C HIS A 56 -12.55 -3.98 7.96
N ARG A 57 -12.79 -5.27 8.21
CA ARG A 57 -12.23 -6.35 7.39
C ARG A 57 -13.03 -6.48 6.10
N PHE A 58 -12.54 -7.30 5.19
CA PHE A 58 -13.18 -7.49 3.90
C PHE A 58 -14.62 -8.01 4.00
N ASP A 59 -14.96 -8.78 5.03
CA ASP A 59 -16.32 -9.26 5.29
C ASP A 59 -17.40 -8.18 5.30
N LYS A 60 -17.05 -6.94 5.69
CA LYS A 60 -17.99 -5.81 5.68
C LYS A 60 -18.06 -5.05 4.36
N TYR A 61 -17.06 -5.19 3.50
CA TYR A 61 -16.96 -4.47 2.23
C TYR A 61 -17.37 -5.32 1.03
N LEU A 62 -17.14 -6.63 1.11
CA LEU A 62 -17.35 -7.57 0.03
C LEU A 62 -18.47 -8.55 0.38
N ASN A 63 -19.24 -8.92 -0.64
CA ASN A 63 -20.27 -9.93 -0.48
C ASN A 63 -19.67 -11.34 -0.66
N PHE A 64 -19.37 -12.00 0.46
CA PHE A 64 -18.80 -13.36 0.47
C PHE A 64 -19.80 -14.47 0.11
N SER A 65 -21.08 -14.17 -0.08
CA SER A 65 -22.01 -15.13 -0.72
C SER A 65 -21.73 -15.28 -2.22
N ASN A 66 -20.94 -14.39 -2.83
CA ASN A 66 -20.51 -14.51 -4.22
C ASN A 66 -19.30 -15.46 -4.33
N PRO A 67 -19.40 -16.58 -5.09
CA PRO A 67 -18.31 -17.55 -5.24
C PRO A 67 -16.99 -16.93 -5.70
N LYS A 68 -17.04 -15.97 -6.62
CA LYS A 68 -15.84 -15.29 -7.13
C LYS A 68 -15.09 -14.50 -6.05
N ILE A 69 -15.81 -14.04 -5.02
CA ILE A 69 -15.20 -13.33 -3.90
C ILE A 69 -14.67 -14.34 -2.89
N SER A 70 -15.48 -15.31 -2.46
CA SER A 70 -15.07 -16.29 -1.46
C SER A 70 -13.92 -17.21 -1.91
N GLU A 71 -13.76 -17.43 -3.21
CA GLU A 71 -12.64 -18.23 -3.76
C GLU A 71 -11.32 -17.46 -3.82
N ASN A 72 -11.34 -16.12 -3.85
CA ASN A 72 -10.14 -15.30 -4.09
C ASN A 72 -9.74 -14.40 -2.91
N PHE A 73 -10.62 -14.20 -1.94
CA PHE A 73 -10.39 -13.30 -0.81
C PHE A 73 -10.67 -14.01 0.51
N ASP A 74 -9.94 -13.62 1.56
CA ASP A 74 -10.23 -14.03 2.94
C ASP A 74 -11.15 -12.97 3.58
N PRO A 75 -12.33 -13.36 4.13
CA PRO A 75 -13.19 -12.42 4.85
C PRO A 75 -12.51 -11.75 6.05
N ASN A 76 -11.50 -12.39 6.63
CA ASN A 76 -10.75 -11.87 7.77
C ASN A 76 -9.58 -10.97 7.38
N ALA A 77 -9.24 -10.89 6.09
CA ALA A 77 -8.17 -10.01 5.63
C ALA A 77 -8.53 -8.54 5.84
N CYS A 78 -7.50 -7.75 6.07
CA CYS A 78 -7.64 -6.31 6.26
C CYS A 78 -7.43 -5.55 4.96
N GLY A 79 -8.08 -4.39 4.89
CA GLY A 79 -7.76 -3.42 3.86
C GLY A 79 -6.41 -2.75 4.12
N TRP A 80 -5.90 -2.13 3.06
CA TRP A 80 -4.75 -1.24 3.15
C TRP A 80 -5.16 0.17 2.72
N ALA A 81 -4.72 1.18 3.48
CA ALA A 81 -5.02 2.55 3.13
C ALA A 81 -4.23 2.93 1.87
N PHE A 82 -4.99 3.41 0.88
CA PHE A 82 -4.43 3.85 -0.38
C PHE A 82 -3.91 5.28 -0.31
N GLY A 83 -4.34 6.12 0.64
CA GLY A 83 -3.95 7.54 0.64
C GLY A 83 -2.53 7.85 1.08
N MET A 84 -1.77 6.84 1.52
CA MET A 84 -0.40 7.03 1.99
C MET A 84 0.43 5.77 1.75
N ASN A 85 1.42 5.87 0.87
CA ASN A 85 2.22 4.73 0.41
C ASN A 85 3.69 5.11 0.27
N ILE A 86 4.58 4.16 0.59
CA ILE A 86 5.99 4.27 0.21
C ILE A 86 6.31 3.21 -0.83
N PHE A 87 6.79 3.63 -1.98
CA PHE A 87 7.11 2.76 -3.10
C PHE A 87 8.62 2.58 -3.22
N ASP A 88 9.11 1.34 -3.32
CA ASP A 88 10.48 1.05 -3.76
C ASP A 88 10.48 0.88 -5.27
N LEU A 89 10.91 1.93 -5.98
CA LEU A 89 10.91 1.94 -7.43
C LEU A 89 12.02 1.06 -8.02
N ARG A 90 13.08 0.75 -7.26
CA ARG A 90 14.09 -0.21 -7.73
C ARG A 90 13.51 -1.61 -7.79
N GLU A 91 12.87 -2.04 -6.71
CA GLU A 91 12.17 -3.33 -6.67
C GLU A 91 11.04 -3.36 -7.70
N TRP A 92 10.28 -2.27 -7.84
CA TRP A 92 9.21 -2.19 -8.83
C TRP A 92 9.70 -2.42 -10.26
N ARG A 93 10.83 -1.81 -10.66
CA ARG A 93 11.40 -2.01 -12.01
C ARG A 93 11.87 -3.44 -12.26
N ASN A 94 12.27 -4.16 -11.21
CA ASN A 94 12.76 -5.53 -11.30
C ASN A 94 11.64 -6.57 -11.13
N ALA A 95 10.51 -6.20 -10.54
CA ALA A 95 9.40 -7.10 -10.27
C ALA A 95 8.61 -7.43 -11.55
N THR A 96 8.37 -8.71 -11.77
CA THR A 96 7.24 -9.16 -12.61
C THR A 96 5.94 -8.83 -11.87
N LEU A 97 4.96 -8.24 -12.56
CA LEU A 97 3.68 -7.70 -12.05
C LEU A 97 2.87 -8.61 -11.09
N LEU A 98 3.23 -9.87 -10.90
CA LEU A 98 2.42 -10.89 -10.24
C LEU A 98 2.88 -11.34 -8.84
N GLU A 99 4.08 -11.00 -8.35
CA GLU A 99 4.60 -11.69 -7.14
C GLU A 99 4.83 -10.84 -5.88
N SER A 100 4.85 -9.51 -5.94
CA SER A 100 5.31 -8.73 -4.77
C SER A 100 4.65 -7.36 -4.59
N ILE A 101 3.33 -7.31 -4.38
CA ILE A 101 2.61 -6.03 -4.48
C ILE A 101 2.64 -5.19 -3.20
N ILE A 102 2.29 -5.70 -2.02
CA ILE A 102 2.09 -4.86 -0.81
C ILE A 102 2.62 -5.52 0.47
N ILE A 103 3.27 -4.74 1.34
CA ILE A 103 3.38 -5.02 2.79
C ILE A 103 2.49 -4.08 3.57
N GLY A 104 1.69 -4.66 4.47
CA GLY A 104 0.98 -3.91 5.50
C GLY A 104 1.87 -3.68 6.73
N LYS A 105 2.00 -2.43 7.17
CA LYS A 105 2.48 -2.08 8.52
C LYS A 105 1.54 -1.09 9.19
N THR A 106 1.46 -1.13 10.51
CA THR A 106 0.71 -0.12 11.28
C THR A 106 1.61 1.10 11.55
N TRP A 107 1.16 2.31 11.21
CA TRP A 107 1.96 3.54 11.39
C TRP A 107 2.40 3.81 12.83
N TYR A 108 1.60 3.43 13.82
CA TYR A 108 1.95 3.61 15.22
C TYR A 108 3.28 2.95 15.61
N GLU A 109 3.75 1.96 14.85
CA GLU A 109 5.02 1.28 15.10
C GLU A 109 6.20 1.95 14.39
N THR A 110 5.94 2.95 13.53
CA THR A 110 6.94 3.54 12.62
C THR A 110 7.11 5.07 12.79
N ILE A 111 6.11 5.81 13.31
CA ILE A 111 6.16 7.28 13.52
C ILE A 111 5.61 7.77 14.86
#